data_AF-A0A9E6VXU3-F1
#
_entry.id   AF-A0A9E6VXU3-F1
#
_cell.length_a   1.000
_cell.length_b   1.000
_cell.length_c   1.000
_cell.angle_alpha   90.00
_cell.angle_beta   90.00
_cell.angle_gamma   90.00
#
_symmetry.space_group_name_H-M   'P 1'
#
loop_
_entity.id
_entity.type
_entity.pdbx_description
1 polymer ?
#
loop_
_entity_poly.entity_id
_entity_poly.type
_entity_poly.pdbx_seq_one_letter_code
_entity_poly.pdbx_strand_id
1 'polypeptide(L)' 'RDITLIENTPIDYLDFASPESGLGGKIGLDATNKLLPETKREWGEKIRMDDEVIEKIDKLWSQLNLPGSGKSIWK' A
#
# COMPACT_ATOMS: atom_id res chain seq x y z
N ARG A 1 -8.77 3.06 -15.73
CA ARG A 1 -9.24 1.72 -15.32
C ARG A 1 -9.29 1.65 -13.80
N ASP A 2 -8.17 1.85 -13.11
CA ASP A 2 -8.06 1.58 -11.67
C ASP A 2 -8.21 2.83 -10.78
N ILE A 3 -8.82 3.89 -11.32
CA ILE A 3 -9.09 5.13 -10.61
C ILE A 3 -10.58 5.39 -10.69
N THR A 4 -11.19 5.65 -9.54
CA THR A 4 -12.57 6.13 -9.43
C THR A 4 -12.55 7.54 -8.87
N LEU A 5 -13.13 8.50 -9.60
CA LEU A 5 -13.31 9.87 -9.11
C LEU A 5 -14.78 10.07 -8.79
N ILE A 6 -15.05 10.67 -7.63
CA ILE A 6 -16.38 11.12 -7.24
C ILE A 6 -16.24 12.60 -6.90
N GLU A 7 -16.93 13.43 -7.67
CA GLU A 7 -16.97 14.88 -7.46
C GLU A 7 -18.11 15.26 -6.52
N ASN A 8 -18.09 16.50 -6.04
CA ASN A 8 -19.17 17.09 -5.22
C ASN A 8 -19.54 16.24 -3.99
N THR A 9 -18.53 15.75 -3.28
CA THR A 9 -18.68 15.00 -2.03
C THR A 9 -18.38 15.87 -0.82
N PRO A 10 -18.97 15.57 0.36
CA PRO A 10 -18.61 16.26 1.59
C PRO A 10 -17.12 16.12 1.89
N ILE A 11 -16.45 17.25 2.17
CA ILE A 11 -15.05 17.31 2.61
C ILE A 11 -14.94 18.21 3.84
N ASP A 12 -13.78 18.18 4.50
CA ASP A 12 -13.55 19.04 5.66
C ASP A 12 -13.63 20.53 5.25
N TYR A 13 -14.34 21.34 6.03
CA TYR A 13 -14.38 22.80 5.86
C TYR A 13 -12.98 23.43 5.92
N LEU A 14 -12.05 22.80 6.66
CA LEU A 14 -10.67 23.25 6.79
C LEU A 14 -9.79 22.90 5.58
N ASP A 15 -10.29 22.14 4.61
CA ASP A 15 -9.54 21.78 3.41
C ASP A 15 -9.57 22.93 2.38
N PHE A 16 -8.53 23.76 2.39
CA PHE A 16 -8.35 24.87 1.46
C PHE A 16 -7.97 24.45 0.03
N ALA A 17 -7.70 23.16 -0.20
CA ALA A 17 -7.52 22.63 -1.55
C ALA A 17 -8.87 22.29 -2.20
N SER A 18 -9.97 22.30 -1.44
CA SER A 18 -11.32 22.11 -1.98
C SER A 18 -11.78 23.34 -2.79
N PRO A 19 -12.48 23.14 -3.91
CA PRO A 19 -12.95 24.24 -4.75
C PRO A 19 -14.02 25.09 -4.06
N GLU A 20 -14.85 24.47 -3.22
CA GLU A 20 -15.86 25.12 -2.41
C GLU A 20 -15.78 24.60 -0.97
N SER A 21 -16.04 25.47 -0.01
CA SER A 21 -15.90 25.07 1.39
C SER A 21 -16.89 23.96 1.77
N GLY A 22 -16.36 22.85 2.27
CA GLY A 22 -17.15 21.66 2.62
C GLY A 22 -17.55 20.78 1.44
N LEU A 23 -17.17 21.14 0.20
CA LEU A 23 -17.48 20.36 -1.00
C LEU A 23 -16.23 20.14 -1.87
N GLY A 24 -15.91 18.88 -2.14
CA GLY A 24 -14.74 18.53 -2.94
C GLY A 24 -14.82 17.14 -3.58
N GLY A 25 -13.72 16.72 -4.20
CA GLY A 25 -13.61 15.39 -4.82
C GLY A 25 -13.06 14.33 -3.86
N LYS A 26 -13.35 13.07 -4.16
CA LYS A 26 -12.64 11.91 -3.62
C LYS A 26 -12.10 11.06 -4.76
N ILE A 27 -10.92 10.49 -4.52
CA ILE A 27 -10.24 9.62 -5.47
C ILE A 27 -10.05 8.26 -4.79
N GLY A 28 -10.58 7.22 -5.42
CA GLY A 28 -10.27 5.82 -5.10
C GLY A 28 -9.21 5.30 -6.07
N LEU A 29 -8.09 4.83 -5.54
CA LEU A 29 -7.05 4.16 -6.30
C LEU A 29 -7.10 2.67 -5.99
N ASP A 30 -7.46 1.85 -6.98
CA ASP A 30 -7.46 0.41 -6.81
C ASP A 30 -6.09 -0.19 -7.20
N ALA A 31 -5.20 -0.29 -6.20
CA ALA A 31 -3.87 -0.88 -6.32
C ALA A 31 -3.83 -2.38 -5.99
N THR A 32 -4.97 -3.08 -5.95
CA THR A 32 -5.02 -4.54 -5.73
C THR A 32 -4.52 -5.33 -6.94
N ASN A 33 -4.17 -6.60 -6.73
CA ASN A 33 -3.93 -7.53 -7.83
C ASN A 33 -5.20 -7.70 -8.65
N LYS A 34 -5.09 -7.61 -9.99
CA LYS A 34 -6.25 -7.70 -10.88
C LYS A 34 -6.57 -9.14 -11.23
N LEU A 35 -7.84 -9.51 -11.10
CA LEU A 35 -8.34 -10.84 -11.42
C LEU A 35 -9.03 -10.85 -12.79
N LEU A 36 -9.38 -12.03 -13.31
CA LEU A 36 -10.30 -12.11 -14.44
C LEU A 36 -11.70 -11.71 -13.96
N PRO A 37 -12.44 -10.83 -14.67
CA PRO A 37 -12.19 -10.28 -16.00
C PRO A 37 -11.51 -8.87 -16.05
N GLU A 38 -11.05 -8.32 -14.93
CA GLU A 38 -10.42 -6.99 -14.84
C GLU A 38 -9.14 -6.86 -15.68
N THR A 39 -8.47 -7.99 -15.91
CA THR A 39 -7.34 -8.12 -16.83
C THR A 39 -7.39 -9.44 -17.58
N LYS A 40 -6.96 -9.44 -18.86
CA LYS A 40 -6.73 -10.67 -19.65
C LYS A 40 -5.27 -11.13 -19.62
N ARG A 41 -4.40 -10.37 -18.94
CA ARG A 41 -2.97 -10.64 -18.83
C ARG A 41 -2.70 -11.53 -17.63
N GLU A 42 -1.67 -12.36 -17.72
CA GLU A 42 -1.08 -12.98 -16.54
C GLU A 42 -0.61 -11.90 -15.56
N TRP A 43 -0.87 -12.11 -14.27
CA TRP A 43 -0.47 -11.20 -13.22
C TRP A 43 0.87 -11.64 -12.63
N GLY A 44 1.69 -10.68 -12.22
CA GLY A 44 2.98 -10.99 -11.62
C GLY A 44 2.84 -11.71 -10.27
N GLU A 45 3.72 -12.66 -10.01
CA GLU A 45 3.81 -13.30 -8.70
C GLU A 45 4.61 -12.42 -7.73
N LYS A 46 4.09 -12.29 -6.50
CA LYS A 46 4.75 -11.50 -5.47
C LYS A 46 5.97 -12.26 -4.96
N ILE A 47 7.14 -11.64 -5.04
CA ILE A 47 8.35 -12.15 -4.40
C ILE A 47 8.15 -12.15 -2.88
N ARG A 48 8.44 -13.28 -2.24
CA ARG A 48 8.49 -13.45 -0.78
C ARG A 48 9.81 -14.13 -0.41
N MET A 49 10.39 -13.71 0.70
CA MET A 49 11.57 -14.35 1.27
C MET A 49 11.20 -15.71 1.90
N ASP A 50 12.11 -16.67 1.83
CA ASP A 50 11.97 -17.97 2.50
C ASP A 50 11.88 -17.80 4.02
N ASP A 51 10.95 -18.50 4.67
CA ASP A 51 10.70 -18.41 6.10
C ASP A 51 11.93 -18.87 6.93
N GLU A 52 12.71 -19.83 6.45
CA GLU A 52 13.94 -20.27 7.11
C GLU A 52 15.01 -19.16 7.10
N VAL A 53 15.10 -18.42 5.99
CA VAL A 53 16.02 -17.29 5.86
C VAL A 53 15.59 -16.15 6.78
N ILE A 54 14.28 -15.86 6.82
CA ILE A 54 13.73 -14.85 7.73
C ILE A 54 14.09 -15.18 9.18
N GLU A 55 13.78 -16.40 9.63
CA GLU A 55 14.01 -16.81 11.02
C GLU A 55 15.51 -16.75 11.39
N LYS A 56 16.38 -17.19 10.47
CA LYS A 56 17.83 -17.14 10.68
C LYS A 56 18.32 -15.71 10.86
N ILE A 57 17.89 -14.79 9.99
CA ILE A 57 18.35 -13.39 10.05
C ILE A 57 17.75 -12.67 11.26
N ASP A 58 16.49 -12.92 11.60
CA ASP A 58 15.84 -12.32 12.77
C ASP A 58 16.58 -12.69 14.07
N LYS A 59 17.07 -13.93 14.22
CA LYS A 59 17.91 -14.34 15.36
C LYS A 59 19.28 -13.65 15.38
N LEU A 60 19.90 -13.48 14.21
CA LEU A 60 21.23 -12.88 14.09
C LEU A 60 21.22 -11.37 14.25
N TRP A 61 20.12 -10.69 13.92
CA TRP A 61 20.10 -9.24 13.74
C TRP A 61 20.64 -8.44 14.93
N SER A 62 20.26 -8.83 16.15
CA SER A 62 20.71 -8.18 17.39
C SER A 62 22.22 -8.26 17.64
N GLN A 63 22.89 -9.26 17.05
CA GLN A 63 24.32 -9.52 17.21
C GLN A 63 25.17 -8.82 16.14
N LEU A 64 24.56 -8.37 15.05
CA LEU A 64 25.28 -7.80 13.91
C LEU A 64 25.70 -6.33 14.12
N ASN A 65 25.26 -5.69 15.20
CA ASN A 65 25.56 -4.29 15.53
C ASN A 65 25.28 -3.31 14.35
N LEU A 66 24.21 -3.58 13.60
CA LEU A 66 23.79 -2.79 12.44
C LEU A 66 22.81 -1.68 12.85
N PRO A 67 22.82 -0.52 12.15
CA PRO A 67 21.84 0.53 12.38
C PRO A 67 20.42 0.07 11.98
N GLY A 68 19.42 0.43 12.79
CA GLY A 68 18.00 0.13 12.54
C GLY A 68 17.33 -0.56 13.72
N SER A 69 15.99 -0.69 13.67
CA SER A 69 15.22 -1.28 14.77
C SER A 69 15.31 -2.80 14.86
N GLY A 70 15.81 -3.47 13.82
CA GLY A 70 15.82 -4.94 13.73
C GLY A 70 14.45 -5.59 13.73
N LYS A 71 13.40 -4.79 13.55
CA LYS A 71 12.04 -5.28 13.49
C LYS A 71 11.82 -5.96 12.13
N SER A 72 11.48 -7.23 12.17
CA SER A 72 11.11 -7.98 10.97
C SER A 72 9.94 -7.29 10.24
N ILE A 73 10.08 -7.14 8.93
CA ILE A 73 9.03 -6.63 8.04
C ILE A 73 8.13 -7.76 7.52
N TRP A 74 8.56 -9.00 7.74
CA TRP A 74 7.83 -10.19 7.36
C TRP A 74 6.83 -10.54 8.47
N LYS A 75 5.63 -10.92 8.06
CA LYS A 75 4.57 -11.48 8.90
C LYS A 75 4.27 -12.89 8.43
#